data_AF-A0A8J8A749-F1
#
_entry.id   AF-A0A8J8A749-F1
#
_cell.length_a   1.000
_cell.length_b   1.000
_cell.length_c   1.000
_cell.angle_alpha   90.00
_cell.angle_beta   90.00
_cell.angle_gamma   90.00
#
_symmetry.space_group_name_H-M   'P 1'
#
loop_
_entity.id
_entity.type
_entity.pdbx_description
1 polymer ?
#
loop_
_entity_poly.entity_id
_entity_poly.type
_entity_poly.pdbx_seq_one_letter_code
_entity_poly.pdbx_strand_id
1 'polypeptide(L)'
;MREEQGVGIILGLGIFISVAFRTYAGVTIAAVGIPLYLAYVTRQQNILSKSRLFDRDLFLMMAIAVAVILVFDYFWDPRMGLIAMAVAIPLLALYADRLKSRKKAQKT
;
A
#
# COMPACT_ATOMS: atom_id res chain seq x y z
N MET A 1 10.74 12.15 4.94
CA MET A 1 11.28 13.07 3.91
C MET A 1 12.27 12.40 2.94
N ARG A 2 13.44 11.89 3.36
CA ARG A 2 14.37 11.20 2.44
C ARG A 2 13.82 9.88 1.87
N GLU A 3 13.15 9.08 2.71
CA GLU A 3 12.53 7.80 2.32
C GLU A 3 11.35 8.02 1.37
N GLU A 4 10.49 9.00 1.65
CA GLU A 4 9.35 9.38 0.80
C GLU A 4 9.80 9.82 -0.59
N GLN A 5 10.92 10.54 -0.69
CA GLN A 5 11.54 10.90 -1.97
C GLN A 5 12.02 9.66 -2.72
N GLY A 6 12.67 8.71 -2.04
CA GLY A 6 13.11 7.44 -2.65
C GLY A 6 11.95 6.61 -3.17
N VAL A 7 10.87 6.49 -2.40
CA VAL A 7 9.63 5.82 -2.82
C VAL A 7 9.00 6.54 -4.02
N GLY A 8 8.95 7.88 -3.99
CA GLY A 8 8.44 8.69 -5.09
C GLY A 8 9.22 8.50 -6.40
N ILE A 9 10.54 8.38 -6.32
CA ILE A 9 11.40 8.12 -7.48
C ILE A 9 11.11 6.73 -8.07
N ILE A 10 11.04 5.69 -7.23
CA ILE A 10 10.77 4.31 -7.67
C ILE A 10 9.39 4.22 -8.32
N LEU A 11 8.37 4.83 -7.70
CA LEU A 11 7.02 4.88 -8.25
C LEU A 11 6.98 5.64 -9.58
N GLY A 12 7.62 6.81 -9.64
CA GLY A 12 7.68 7.64 -10.85
C GLY A 12 8.35 6.92 -12.03
N LEU A 13 9.46 6.24 -11.77
CA LEU A 13 10.15 5.39 -12.77
C LEU A 13 9.26 4.22 -13.21
N GLY A 14 8.58 3.54 -12.29
CA GLY A 14 7.68 2.44 -12.62
C GLY A 14 6.51 2.88 -13.51
N ILE A 15 5.89 4.02 -13.20
CA ILE A 15 4.83 4.60 -14.02
C ILE A 15 5.39 5.01 -15.40
N PHE A 16 6.53 5.70 -15.43
CA PHE A 16 7.17 6.12 -16.67
C PHE A 16 7.47 4.95 -17.60
N ILE A 17 8.09 3.87 -17.09
CA ILE A 17 8.39 2.66 -17.85
C ILE A 17 7.09 2.02 -18.36
N SER A 18 6.04 1.98 -17.53
CA SER A 18 4.77 1.37 -17.91
C SER A 18 4.09 2.13 -19.05
N VAL A 19 4.16 3.46 -19.03
CA VAL A 19 3.61 4.32 -20.08
C VAL A 19 4.46 4.26 -21.35
N ALA A 20 5.78 4.38 -21.22
CA ALA A 20 6.71 4.41 -22.35
C ALA A 20 6.68 3.10 -23.16
N PHE A 21 6.61 1.96 -22.47
CA PHE A 21 6.60 0.64 -23.12
C PHE A 21 5.20 0.05 -23.25
N ARG A 22 4.15 0.73 -22.76
CA ARG A 22 2.75 0.24 -22.71
C ARG A 22 2.64 -1.15 -22.09
N THR A 23 3.38 -1.40 -21.01
CA THR A 23 3.37 -2.68 -20.29
C THR A 23 3.12 -2.47 -18.81
N TYR A 24 2.66 -3.51 -18.11
CA TYR A 24 2.53 -3.49 -16.66
C TYR A 24 3.87 -3.76 -15.94
N ALA A 25 4.97 -3.99 -16.67
CA ALA A 25 6.25 -4.37 -16.07
C ALA A 25 6.79 -3.30 -15.13
N GLY A 26 6.61 -2.01 -15.46
CA GLY A 26 7.05 -0.91 -14.59
C GLY A 26 6.26 -0.84 -13.27
N VAL A 27 4.96 -1.16 -13.30
CA VAL A 27 4.13 -1.27 -12.09
C VAL A 27 4.61 -2.44 -11.23
N THR A 28 4.92 -3.59 -11.82
CA THR A 28 5.48 -4.75 -11.10
C THR A 28 6.83 -4.42 -10.46
N ILE A 29 7.70 -3.72 -11.18
CA ILE A 29 9.00 -3.26 -10.66
C ILE A 29 8.81 -2.32 -9.48
N ALA A 30 7.87 -1.37 -9.54
CA ALA A 30 7.60 -0.47 -8.43
C ALA A 30 7.01 -1.20 -7.22
N ALA A 31 6.09 -2.15 -7.44
CA ALA A 31 5.44 -2.93 -6.40
C ALA A 31 6.43 -3.78 -5.59
N VAL A 32 7.51 -4.28 -6.21
CA VAL A 32 8.58 -5.02 -5.52
C VAL A 32 9.69 -4.09 -5.02
N GLY A 33 10.03 -3.07 -5.81
CA GLY A 33 11.13 -2.15 -5.53
C GLY A 33 10.89 -1.26 -4.31
N ILE A 34 9.65 -0.79 -4.08
CA ILE A 34 9.31 0.05 -2.93
C ILE A 34 9.50 -0.73 -1.61
N PRO A 35 8.90 -1.93 -1.41
CA PRO A 35 9.17 -2.74 -0.23
C PRO A 35 10.64 -3.08 -0.03
N LEU A 36 11.37 -3.41 -1.10
CA LEU A 36 12.81 -3.71 -1.01
C LEU A 36 13.64 -2.50 -0.60
N TYR A 37 13.36 -1.33 -1.17
CA TYR A 37 14.04 -0.08 -0.81
C TYR A 37 13.79 0.29 0.65
N LEU A 38 12.54 0.21 1.10
CA LEU A 38 12.19 0.46 2.49
C LEU A 38 12.85 -0.55 3.41
N ALA A 39 12.80 -1.84 3.09
CA ALA A 39 13.49 -2.88 3.86
C ALA A 39 15.00 -2.62 3.95
N TYR A 40 15.64 -2.16 2.87
CA TYR A 40 17.06 -1.83 2.85
C TYR A 40 17.39 -0.63 3.75
N VAL A 41 16.62 0.46 3.65
CA VAL A 41 16.81 1.65 4.50
C VAL A 41 16.55 1.33 5.97
N THR A 42 15.48 0.57 6.27
CA THR A 42 15.15 0.12 7.64
C THR A 42 16.20 -0.85 8.19
N ARG A 43 16.86 -1.65 7.34
CA ARG A 43 17.99 -2.52 7.73
C ARG A 43 19.22 -1.70 8.15
N GLN A 44 19.53 -0.61 7.45
CA GLN A 44 20.61 0.31 7.85
C GLN A 44 20.31 1.03 9.17
N GLN A 45 19.05 1.30 9.48
CA GLN A 45 18.65 1.90 10.75
C GLN A 45 18.67 0.92 11.95
N ASN A 46 19.17 -0.32 11.75
CA ASN A 46 19.23 -1.39 12.75
C ASN A 46 17.88 -1.67 13.45
N ILE A 47 16.77 -1.41 12.74
CA ILE A 47 15.43 -1.72 13.22
C ILE A 47 15.13 -3.21 13.01
N LEU A 48 15.81 -3.91 12.09
CA LEU A 48 15.57 -5.35 11.85
C LEU A 48 15.92 -6.26 13.04
N SER A 49 16.82 -5.86 13.94
CA SER A 49 17.16 -6.65 15.14
C SER A 49 16.23 -6.38 16.34
N LYS A 50 15.39 -5.33 16.26
CA LYS A 50 14.48 -4.90 17.33
C LYS A 50 12.99 -4.84 16.92
N SER A 51 12.72 -4.77 15.63
CA SER A 51 11.40 -4.97 15.03
C SER A 51 11.14 -6.46 14.99
N ARG A 52 10.06 -6.87 15.62
CA ARG A 52 9.54 -8.22 15.51
C ARG A 52 9.21 -8.44 14.04
N LEU A 53 10.14 -9.04 13.29
CA LEU A 53 9.93 -9.47 11.91
C LEU A 53 8.72 -10.42 11.77
N PHE A 54 8.24 -10.94 12.91
CA PHE A 54 7.04 -11.74 13.12
C PHE A 54 6.02 -11.04 14.03
N ASP A 55 5.85 -9.71 13.92
CA ASP A 55 4.73 -9.08 14.60
C ASP A 55 3.42 -9.55 13.96
N ARG A 56 2.44 -9.85 14.81
CA ARG A 56 1.09 -10.26 14.41
C ARG A 56 0.49 -9.32 13.36
N ASP A 57 0.86 -8.05 13.41
CA ASP A 57 0.37 -7.01 12.52
C ASP A 57 0.83 -7.21 11.07
N LEU A 58 2.07 -7.66 10.85
CA LEU A 58 2.58 -8.00 9.51
C LEU A 58 1.80 -9.19 8.92
N PHE A 59 1.62 -10.24 9.73
CA PHE A 59 0.85 -11.42 9.32
C PHE A 59 -0.62 -11.07 9.06
N LEU A 60 -1.20 -10.19 9.87
CA LEU A 60 -2.57 -9.72 9.69
C LEU A 60 -2.70 -8.91 8.39
N MET A 61 -1.78 -8.00 8.10
CA MET A 61 -1.77 -7.25 6.84
C MET A 61 -1.59 -8.17 5.63
N MET A 62 -0.68 -9.15 5.71
CA MET A 62 -0.50 -10.15 4.65
C MET A 62 -1.76 -10.99 4.44
N ALA A 63 -2.38 -11.46 5.52
CA ALA A 63 -3.61 -12.25 5.46
C ALA A 63 -4.77 -11.44 4.87
N ILE A 64 -4.92 -10.16 5.25
CA ILE A 64 -5.91 -9.27 4.67
C ILE A 64 -5.65 -9.07 3.18
N ALA A 65 -4.40 -8.80 2.78
CA ALA A 65 -4.05 -8.62 1.37
C ALA A 65 -4.38 -9.87 0.54
N VAL A 66 -4.00 -11.06 1.01
CA VAL A 66 -4.29 -12.33 0.33
C VAL A 66 -5.81 -12.59 0.28
N ALA A 67 -6.53 -12.39 1.38
CA ALA A 67 -7.98 -12.58 1.42
C ALA A 67 -8.69 -11.65 0.45
N VAL A 68 -8.29 -10.38 0.38
CA VAL A 68 -8.84 -9.39 -0.55
C VAL A 68 -8.56 -9.79 -1.99
N ILE A 69 -7.32 -10.18 -2.30
CA ILE A 69 -6.95 -10.65 -3.65
C ILE A 69 -7.81 -11.85 -4.05
N LEU A 70 -7.94 -12.86 -3.19
CA LEU A 70 -8.73 -14.07 -3.48
C LEU A 70 -10.23 -13.78 -3.59
N VAL A 71 -10.78 -12.92 -2.74
CA VAL A 71 -12.19 -12.51 -2.83
C VAL A 71 -12.46 -11.80 -4.15
N PHE A 72 -11.57 -10.90 -4.57
CA PHE A 72 -11.73 -10.23 -5.86
C PHE A 72 -11.53 -11.20 -7.01
N ASP A 73 -10.51 -12.06 -6.99
CA ASP A 73 -10.25 -13.06 -8.03
C ASP A 73 -11.41 -14.05 -8.20
N TYR A 74 -12.10 -14.42 -7.12
CA TYR A 74 -13.22 -15.36 -7.17
C TYR A 74 -14.55 -14.72 -7.57
N PHE A 75 -14.84 -13.50 -7.11
CA PHE A 75 -16.16 -12.87 -7.30
C PHE A 75 -16.25 -11.93 -8.51
N TRP A 76 -15.14 -11.40 -9.03
CA TRP A 76 -15.17 -10.43 -10.14
C TRP A 76 -13.88 -10.47 -10.98
N ASP A 77 -13.91 -10.00 -12.22
CA ASP A 77 -12.68 -9.72 -12.96
C ASP A 77 -11.77 -8.80 -12.10
N PRO A 78 -10.52 -9.19 -11.76
CA PRO A 78 -9.65 -8.49 -10.78
C PRO A 78 -9.48 -6.99 -11.06
N ARG A 79 -9.63 -6.60 -12.34
CA ARG A 79 -9.57 -5.22 -12.81
C ARG A 79 -10.71 -4.37 -12.25
N MET A 80 -11.91 -4.93 -12.19
CA MET A 80 -13.10 -4.26 -11.64
C MET A 80 -12.98 -4.09 -10.13
N GLY A 81 -12.35 -5.04 -9.44
CA GLY A 81 -12.04 -4.93 -8.01
C GLY A 81 -11.10 -3.78 -7.68
N LEU A 82 -10.04 -3.60 -8.47
CA LEU A 82 -9.11 -2.47 -8.34
C LEU A 82 -9.81 -1.12 -8.57
N ILE A 83 -10.67 -1.03 -9.58
CA ILE A 83 -11.44 0.20 -9.86
C ILE A 83 -12.42 0.51 -8.72
N ALA A 84 -13.13 -0.51 -8.22
CA ALA A 84 -14.05 -0.34 -7.10
C ALA A 84 -13.32 0.12 -5.82
N MET A 85 -12.15 -0.46 -5.52
CA MET A 85 -11.36 -0.06 -4.35
C MET A 85 -10.77 1.35 -4.47
N ALA A 86 -10.37 1.78 -5.67
CA ALA A 86 -9.92 3.15 -5.91
C ALA A 86 -10.99 4.20 -5.59
N VAL A 87 -12.27 3.85 -5.65
CA VAL A 87 -13.40 4.73 -5.30
C VAL A 87 -13.86 4.51 -3.85
N ALA A 88 -13.95 3.25 -3.41
CA ALA A 88 -14.45 2.89 -2.09
C ALA A 88 -13.49 3.31 -0.96
N ILE A 89 -12.18 3.16 -1.14
CA ILE A 89 -11.19 3.50 -0.11
C ILE A 89 -11.23 5.00 0.25
N PRO A 90 -11.20 5.94 -0.72
CA PRO A 90 -11.36 7.37 -0.41
C PRO A 90 -12.68 7.71 0.30
N LEU A 91 -13.78 7.10 -0.11
CA LEU A 91 -15.09 7.33 0.51
C LEU A 91 -15.14 6.82 1.95
N LEU A 92 -14.60 5.63 2.20
CA LEU A 92 -14.49 5.07 3.55
C LEU A 92 -13.55 5.89 4.43
N ALA A 93 -12.43 6.38 3.89
CA ALA A 93 -11.52 7.27 4.61
C ALA A 93 -12.21 8.58 5.02
N LEU A 94 -12.96 9.21 4.10
CA LEU A 94 -13.75 10.41 4.40
C LEU A 94 -14.83 10.14 5.45
N TYR A 95 -15.46 8.97 5.41
CA TYR A 95 -16.48 8.59 6.39
C TYR A 95 -15.87 8.34 7.78
N ALA A 96 -14.74 7.65 7.83
CA ALA A 96 -13.99 7.41 9.06
C ALA A 96 -13.47 8.73 9.67
N ASP A 97 -12.96 9.65 8.85
CA ASP A 97 -12.51 10.96 9.31
C ASP A 97 -13.66 11.81 9.84
N ARG A 98 -14.84 11.77 9.20
CA ARG A 98 -16.05 12.42 9.73
C ARG A 98 -16.49 11.85 11.08
N LEU A 99 -16.42 10.54 11.25
CA LEU A 99 -16.70 9.86 12.53
C LEU A 99 -15.69 10.24 13.61
N LYS A 100 -14.39 10.30 13.27
CA LYS A 100 -13.32 10.71 14.18
C LYS A 100 -13.47 12.18 14.59
N SER A 101 -13.82 13.04 13.65
CA SER A 101 -14.05 14.47 13.87
C SER A 101 -15.28 14.72 14.76
N ARG A 102 -16.38 13.98 14.57
CA ARG A 102 -17.54 14.01 15.48
C ARG A 102 -17.20 13.56 16.89
N LYS A 103 -16.39 12.50 17.05
CA LYS A 103 -15.95 12.02 18.37
C LYS A 103 -15.07 13.04 19.12
N LYS A 104 -14.35 13.89 18.39
CA LYS A 104 -13.49 14.94 18.96
C LYS A 104 -14.31 16.16 19.40
N ALA A 105 -15.36 16.52 18.65
CA ALA A 105 -16.29 17.61 18.99
C ALA A 105 -17.19 17.30 20.20
N GLN A 106 -17.44 16.02 20.53
CA GLN A 106 -18.26 15.62 21.67
C GLN A 106 -17.45 15.49 23.00
N LYS A 107 -16.12 15.67 22.94
CA LYS A 107 -15.23 15.58 24.11
C LYS A 107 -14.77 16.95 24.65
N THR A 108 -15.13 18.03 23.96
CA THR A 108 -15.02 19.43 24.39
C THR A 108 -16.37 19.90 24.90
#